data_AF-A0A109FIV7-F1
#
_entry.id   AF-A0A109FIV7-F1
#
_cell.length_a   1.000
_cell.length_b   1.000
_cell.length_c   1.000
_cell.angle_alpha   90.00
_cell.angle_beta   90.00
_cell.angle_gamma   90.00
#
_symmetry.space_group_name_H-M   'P 1'
#
loop_
_entity.id
_entity.type
_entity.pdbx_description
1 polymer ?
#
loop_
_entity_poly.entity_id
_entity_poly.type
_entity_poly.pdbx_seq_one_letter_code
_entity_poly.pdbx_strand_id
1 'polypeptide(L)'
;MSAVARMIRRDPALTPLFVAVGGGVIGALAFAGHYLRNSPDVILRKKTNPEPWNQVAQDKNTKLGSFNPDFWTSRKDMPHPQAIFRAPVDSIETAHTLAATDSGAIASARQQAEANAKQRTMAGFEQQGMKDSTAFEGKERTIEH
;
A
#
# COMPACT_ATOMS: atom_id res chain seq x y z
N MET A 1 -44.94 3.22 -25.01
CA MET A 1 -43.58 3.70 -25.33
C MET A 1 -43.41 5.10 -24.77
N SER A 2 -42.46 5.32 -23.86
CA SER A 2 -42.23 6.65 -23.25
C SER A 2 -41.83 7.68 -24.32
N ALA A 3 -42.18 8.95 -24.11
CA ALA A 3 -41.86 10.03 -25.05
C ALA A 3 -40.36 10.13 -25.35
N VAL A 4 -39.52 9.90 -24.33
CA VAL A 4 -38.05 9.87 -24.44
C VAL A 4 -37.57 8.73 -25.33
N ALA A 5 -38.11 7.52 -25.18
CA ALA A 5 -37.74 6.39 -26.03
C ALA A 5 -38.11 6.62 -27.50
N ARG A 6 -39.20 7.37 -27.76
CA ARG A 6 -39.59 7.77 -29.12
C ARG A 6 -38.64 8.83 -29.69
N MET A 7 -38.14 9.75 -28.87
CA MET A 7 -37.17 10.79 -29.26
C MET A 7 -35.81 10.19 -29.63
N ILE A 8 -35.29 9.27 -28.80
CA ILE A 8 -34.01 8.57 -29.05
C ILE A 8 -34.06 7.73 -30.34
N ARG A 9 -35.19 7.10 -30.63
CA ARG A 9 -35.39 6.35 -31.89
C ARG A 9 -35.47 7.24 -33.12
N ARG A 10 -35.98 8.47 -32.97
CA ARG A 10 -36.12 9.43 -34.07
C ARG A 10 -34.78 10.07 -34.40
N ASP A 11 -34.01 10.41 -33.38
CA ASP A 11 -32.72 11.06 -33.52
C ASP A 11 -31.65 10.36 -32.65
N PRO A 12 -30.85 9.46 -33.25
CA PRO A 12 -29.86 8.69 -32.51
C PRO A 12 -28.70 9.55 -32.00
N ALA A 13 -28.50 10.77 -32.53
CA ALA A 13 -27.44 11.67 -32.08
C ALA A 13 -27.67 12.20 -30.65
N LEU A 14 -28.91 12.13 -30.13
CA LEU A 14 -29.25 12.51 -28.77
C LEU A 14 -28.90 11.44 -27.72
N THR A 15 -28.69 10.20 -28.15
CA THR A 15 -28.34 9.07 -27.27
C THR A 15 -27.14 9.36 -26.36
N PRO A 16 -25.96 9.82 -26.85
CA PRO A 16 -24.82 10.11 -26.01
C PRO A 16 -25.11 11.17 -24.94
N LEU A 17 -25.95 12.16 -25.23
CA LEU A 17 -26.34 13.19 -24.26
C LEU A 17 -27.16 12.60 -23.11
N PHE A 18 -28.16 11.78 -23.43
CA PHE A 18 -28.97 11.10 -22.40
C PHE A 18 -28.15 10.10 -21.59
N VAL A 19 -27.18 9.43 -22.19
CA VAL A 19 -26.27 8.53 -21.47
C VAL A 19 -25.36 9.31 -20.52
N ALA A 20 -24.80 10.45 -20.94
CA ALA A 20 -23.97 11.28 -20.09
C ALA A 20 -24.76 11.84 -18.89
N VAL A 21 -25.94 12.41 -19.13
CA VAL A 21 -26.78 12.99 -18.07
C VAL A 21 -27.35 11.90 -17.17
N GLY A 22 -27.91 10.83 -17.75
CA GLY A 22 -28.45 9.70 -17.00
C GLY A 22 -27.37 9.00 -16.17
N GLY A 23 -26.19 8.80 -16.76
CA GLY A 23 -25.00 8.28 -16.07
C GLY A 23 -24.58 9.17 -14.91
N GLY A 24 -24.59 10.50 -15.09
CA GLY A 24 -24.29 11.47 -14.04
C GLY A 24 -25.27 11.39 -12.86
N VAL A 25 -26.58 11.31 -13.13
CA VAL A 25 -27.60 11.19 -12.08
C VAL A 25 -27.45 9.87 -11.31
N ILE A 26 -27.27 8.76 -12.02
CA ILE A 26 -27.07 7.44 -11.40
C ILE A 26 -25.78 7.44 -10.57
N GLY A 27 -24.70 8.00 -11.09
CA GLY A 27 -23.42 8.13 -10.40
C GLY A 27 -23.53 8.97 -9.13
N ALA A 28 -24.25 10.09 -9.16
CA ALA A 28 -24.46 10.95 -8.00
C ALA A 28 -25.23 10.22 -6.89
N LEU A 29 -26.30 9.50 -7.24
CA LEU A 29 -27.07 8.71 -6.28
C LEU A 29 -26.27 7.54 -5.71
N ALA A 30 -25.50 6.84 -6.55
CA ALA A 30 -24.62 5.76 -6.12
C ALA A 30 -23.52 6.26 -5.17
N PHE A 31 -22.91 7.40 -5.48
CA PHE A 31 -21.91 8.05 -4.62
C PHE A 31 -22.50 8.44 -3.27
N ALA A 32 -23.65 9.11 -3.27
CA ALA A 32 -24.33 9.49 -2.04
C ALA A 32 -24.67 8.26 -1.19
N GLY A 33 -25.21 7.20 -1.80
CA GLY A 33 -25.50 5.94 -1.11
C GLY A 33 -24.27 5.25 -0.54
N HIS A 34 -23.14 5.25 -1.28
CA HIS A 34 -21.87 4.73 -0.80
C HIS A 34 -21.36 5.53 0.41
N TYR A 35 -21.35 6.86 0.31
CA TYR A 35 -20.89 7.74 1.39
C TYR A 35 -21.74 7.54 2.65
N LEU A 36 -23.07 7.52 2.51
CA LEU A 36 -23.97 7.30 3.64
C LEU A 36 -23.71 5.97 4.35
N ARG A 37 -23.42 4.90 3.61
CA ARG A 37 -23.24 3.57 4.20
C ARG A 37 -21.87 3.34 4.83
N ASN A 38 -20.82 3.91 4.24
CA ASN A 38 -19.44 3.57 4.57
C ASN A 38 -18.70 4.69 5.33
N SER A 39 -19.22 5.92 5.33
CA SER A 39 -18.57 7.04 6.02
C SER A 39 -18.86 7.00 7.53
N PRO A 40 -17.83 7.12 8.38
CA PRO A 40 -18.00 7.20 9.83
C PRO A 40 -18.50 8.58 10.30
N ASP A 41 -18.56 9.57 9.41
CA ASP A 41 -18.93 10.95 9.77
C ASP A 41 -20.43 11.14 9.98
N VAL A 42 -21.25 10.23 9.46
CA VAL A 42 -22.72 10.33 9.50
C VAL A 42 -23.32 9.18 10.28
N ILE A 43 -24.05 9.51 11.35
CA ILE A 43 -24.75 8.50 12.16
C ILE A 43 -26.11 8.21 11.53
N LEU A 44 -26.18 7.15 10.71
CA LEU A 44 -27.46 6.65 10.17
C LEU A 44 -28.13 5.62 11.08
N ARG A 45 -27.34 4.90 11.88
CA ARG A 45 -27.81 3.75 12.68
C ARG A 45 -27.53 3.94 14.17
N LYS A 46 -28.13 4.98 14.75
CA LYS A 46 -27.92 5.36 16.16
C LYS A 46 -28.15 4.23 17.17
N LYS A 47 -29.04 3.27 16.88
CA LYS A 47 -29.36 2.15 17.78
C LYS A 47 -28.38 0.98 17.70
N THR A 48 -27.86 0.64 16.52
CA THR A 48 -27.00 -0.53 16.34
C THR A 48 -25.52 -0.19 16.24
N ASN A 49 -25.19 1.03 15.82
CA ASN A 49 -23.83 1.54 15.76
C ASN A 49 -23.82 3.05 16.09
N PRO A 50 -23.88 3.43 17.38
CA PRO A 50 -23.93 4.82 17.80
C PRO A 50 -22.63 5.59 17.53
N GLU A 51 -21.50 4.90 17.47
CA GLU A 51 -20.16 5.48 17.34
C GLU A 51 -19.43 4.88 16.12
N PRO A 52 -19.86 5.23 14.90
CA PRO A 52 -19.32 4.63 13.67
C PRO A 52 -17.82 4.88 13.47
N TRP A 53 -17.28 5.98 13.99
CA TRP A 53 -15.83 6.27 14.01
C TRP A 53 -15.00 5.26 14.80
N ASN A 54 -15.61 4.46 15.70
CA ASN A 54 -14.88 3.42 16.44
C ASN A 54 -14.64 2.15 15.63
N GLN A 55 -15.28 1.98 14.47
CA GLN A 55 -15.20 0.74 13.67
C GLN A 55 -14.35 0.91 12.40
N VAL A 56 -13.47 1.92 12.37
CA VAL A 56 -12.62 2.21 11.22
C VAL A 56 -11.34 1.37 11.29
N ALA A 57 -11.35 0.25 10.57
CA ALA A 57 -10.20 -0.63 10.44
C ALA A 57 -9.14 -0.08 9.48
N GLN A 58 -7.88 -0.45 9.69
CA GLN A 58 -6.72 0.04 8.90
C GLN A 58 -6.64 -0.54 7.49
N ASP A 59 -7.31 -1.65 7.23
CA ASP A 59 -7.40 -2.32 5.93
C ASP A 59 -8.55 -1.77 5.07
N LYS A 60 -9.43 -0.95 5.64
CA LYS A 60 -10.58 -0.38 4.95
C LYS A 60 -10.30 1.06 4.54
N ASN A 61 -10.46 1.30 3.25
CA ASN A 61 -10.44 2.64 2.70
C ASN A 61 -11.83 3.28 2.86
N THR A 62 -11.88 4.43 3.54
CA THR A 62 -13.09 5.24 3.67
C THR A 62 -13.41 6.04 2.40
N LYS A 63 -12.45 6.18 1.48
CA LYS A 63 -12.63 6.88 0.20
C LYS A 63 -13.29 5.94 -0.82
N LEU A 64 -13.82 6.51 -1.90
CA LEU A 64 -14.41 5.74 -3.01
C LEU A 64 -13.48 4.71 -3.65
N GLY A 65 -12.18 4.99 -3.61
CA GLY A 65 -11.16 4.14 -4.20
C GLY A 65 -9.77 4.55 -3.74
N SER A 66 -8.81 3.68 -3.99
CA SER A 66 -7.39 3.95 -3.78
C SER A 66 -6.61 3.42 -4.97
N PHE A 67 -5.66 4.22 -5.44
CA PHE A 67 -4.76 3.82 -6.52
C PHE A 67 -3.68 2.82 -6.05
N ASN A 68 -3.54 2.62 -4.75
CA ASN A 68 -2.60 1.67 -4.15
C ASN A 68 -3.36 0.61 -3.33
N PRO A 69 -3.85 -0.47 -3.95
CA PRO A 69 -4.56 -1.54 -3.25
C PRO A 69 -3.64 -2.36 -2.32
N ASP A 70 -2.33 -2.39 -2.60
CA ASP A 70 -1.35 -3.15 -1.81
C ASP A 70 -1.17 -2.54 -0.40
N PHE A 71 -1.27 -1.22 -0.30
CA PHE A 71 -1.29 -0.51 0.99
C PHE A 71 -2.41 -1.02 1.90
N TRP A 72 -3.62 -1.17 1.39
CA TRP A 72 -4.74 -1.62 2.21
C TRP A 72 -4.66 -3.13 2.51
N THR A 73 -4.17 -3.91 1.54
CA THR A 73 -4.04 -5.35 1.67
C THR A 73 -3.00 -5.76 2.72
N SER A 74 -1.87 -5.04 2.79
CA SER A 74 -0.83 -5.28 3.81
C SER A 74 -1.28 -4.99 5.25
N ARG A 75 -2.45 -4.37 5.46
CA ARG A 75 -2.97 -3.97 6.77
C ARG A 75 -4.12 -4.84 7.28
N LYS A 76 -4.49 -5.89 6.54
CA LYS A 76 -5.60 -6.79 6.91
C LYS A 76 -5.40 -7.45 8.27
N ASP A 77 -4.16 -7.82 8.58
CA ASP A 77 -3.80 -8.51 9.83
C ASP A 77 -3.36 -7.56 10.94
N MET A 78 -3.41 -6.23 10.70
CA MET A 78 -3.02 -5.27 11.73
C MET A 78 -4.10 -5.15 12.81
N PRO A 79 -3.72 -5.11 14.10
CA PRO A 79 -4.66 -4.85 15.17
C PRO A 79 -5.41 -3.53 14.97
N HIS A 80 -6.67 -3.49 15.40
CA HIS A 80 -7.42 -2.24 15.39
C HIS A 80 -6.67 -1.19 16.22
N PRO A 81 -6.54 0.08 15.78
CA PRO A 81 -5.76 1.09 16.50
C PRO A 81 -6.25 1.30 17.94
N GLN A 82 -7.56 1.15 18.18
CA GLN A 82 -8.12 1.22 19.54
C GLN A 82 -7.77 0.03 20.43
N ALA A 83 -7.36 -1.11 19.86
CA ALA A 83 -6.97 -2.27 20.64
C ALA A 83 -5.74 -1.95 21.50
N ILE A 84 -4.80 -1.14 20.98
CA ILE A 84 -3.59 -0.73 21.71
C ILE A 84 -3.94 0.02 23.00
N PHE A 85 -4.96 0.89 22.96
CA PHE A 85 -5.37 1.69 24.12
C PHE A 85 -6.28 0.95 25.11
N ARG A 86 -6.98 -0.10 24.65
CA ARG A 86 -7.83 -0.93 25.50
C ARG A 86 -7.10 -2.13 26.10
N ALA A 87 -5.92 -2.46 25.57
CA ALA A 87 -5.13 -3.57 26.07
C ALA A 87 -4.69 -3.25 27.51
N PRO A 88 -4.82 -4.19 28.46
CA PRO A 88 -4.30 -4.00 29.82
C PRO A 88 -2.80 -3.70 29.75
N VAL A 89 -2.32 -2.79 30.61
CA VAL A 89 -0.96 -2.19 30.54
C VAL A 89 0.15 -3.24 30.34
N ASP A 90 0.02 -4.42 30.93
CA ASP A 90 0.97 -5.54 30.82
C ASP A 90 1.15 -6.06 29.37
N SER A 91 0.12 -5.93 28.53
CA SER A 91 0.16 -6.30 27.12
C SER A 91 0.73 -5.20 26.21
N ILE A 92 0.76 -3.94 26.68
CA ILE A 92 1.37 -2.82 25.94
C ILE A 92 2.89 -2.94 25.95
N GLU A 93 3.50 -3.32 27.08
CA GLU A 93 4.94 -3.60 27.14
C GLU A 93 5.34 -4.78 26.24
N THR A 94 4.51 -5.83 26.22
CA THR A 94 4.72 -6.98 25.33
C THR A 94 4.58 -6.58 23.86
N ALA A 95 3.60 -5.75 23.49
CA ALA A 95 3.43 -5.28 22.12
C ALA A 95 4.54 -4.31 21.66
N HIS A 96 4.98 -3.39 22.53
CA HIS A 96 6.10 -2.49 22.23
C HIS A 96 7.42 -3.24 22.09
N THR A 97 7.67 -4.25 22.92
CA THR A 97 8.88 -5.09 22.81
C THR A 97 8.83 -5.94 21.53
N LEU A 98 7.67 -6.53 21.18
CA LEU A 98 7.48 -7.28 19.93
C LEU A 98 7.67 -6.40 18.68
N ALA A 99 7.05 -5.21 18.64
CA ALA A 99 7.19 -4.26 17.54
C ALA A 99 8.61 -3.67 17.42
N ALA A 100 9.30 -3.50 18.56
CA ALA A 100 10.71 -3.10 18.59
C ALA A 100 11.63 -4.23 18.07
N THR A 101 11.34 -5.50 18.37
CA THR A 101 12.05 -6.63 17.77
C THR A 101 11.82 -6.73 16.26
N ASP A 102 10.60 -6.53 15.75
CA ASP A 102 10.34 -6.61 14.31
C ASP A 102 11.03 -5.46 13.56
N SER A 103 10.99 -4.24 14.11
CA SER A 103 11.68 -3.08 13.53
C SER A 103 13.20 -3.22 13.63
N GLY A 104 13.71 -3.75 14.75
CA GLY A 104 15.12 -4.04 14.97
C GLY A 104 15.64 -5.18 14.08
N ALA A 105 14.83 -6.20 13.81
CA ALA A 105 15.12 -7.30 12.90
C ALA A 105 15.21 -6.79 11.45
N ILE A 106 14.29 -5.91 11.03
CA ILE A 106 14.33 -5.29 9.70
C ILE A 106 15.54 -4.35 9.55
N ALA A 107 15.87 -3.58 10.58
CA ALA A 107 17.04 -2.69 10.58
C ALA A 107 18.36 -3.46 10.58
N SER A 108 18.48 -4.52 11.39
CA SER A 108 19.68 -5.37 11.44
C SER A 108 19.83 -6.23 10.17
N ALA A 109 18.73 -6.73 9.59
CA ALA A 109 18.74 -7.40 8.29
C ALA A 109 19.22 -6.46 7.17
N ARG A 110 18.80 -5.19 7.20
CA ARG A 110 19.28 -4.16 6.27
C ARG A 110 20.77 -3.87 6.45
N GLN A 111 21.24 -3.74 7.70
CA GLN A 111 22.66 -3.54 8.01
C GLN A 111 23.52 -4.75 7.60
N GLN A 112 23.02 -5.97 7.78
CA GLN A 112 23.69 -7.19 7.32
C GLN A 112 23.71 -7.29 5.79
N ALA A 113 22.62 -6.93 5.10
CA ALA A 113 22.59 -6.87 3.64
C ALA A 113 23.59 -5.84 3.09
N GLU A 114 23.70 -4.67 3.73
CA GLU A 114 24.69 -3.63 3.39
C GLU A 114 26.12 -4.07 3.71
N ALA A 115 26.36 -4.78 4.81
CA ALA A 115 27.66 -5.36 5.14
C ALA A 115 28.09 -6.44 4.14
N ASN A 116 27.17 -7.32 3.75
CA ASN A 116 27.40 -8.35 2.74
C ASN A 116 27.63 -7.74 1.35
N ALA A 117 26.94 -6.65 1.01
CA ALA A 117 27.19 -5.90 -0.22
C ALA A 117 28.59 -5.27 -0.22
N LYS A 118 29.02 -4.67 0.90
CA LYS A 118 30.38 -4.13 1.07
C LYS A 118 31.44 -5.22 0.96
N GLN A 119 31.24 -6.38 1.58
CA GLN A 119 32.14 -7.53 1.45
C GLN A 119 32.24 -8.05 0.02
N ARG A 120 31.13 -8.09 -0.73
CA ARG A 120 31.13 -8.45 -2.15
C ARG A 120 31.89 -7.44 -3.00
N THR A 121 31.75 -6.14 -2.73
CA THR A 121 32.52 -5.11 -3.43
C THR A 121 34.01 -5.15 -3.08
N MET A 122 34.36 -5.43 -1.81
CA MET A 122 35.75 -5.59 -1.37
C MET A 122 36.39 -6.84 -1.96
N ALA A 123 35.68 -7.97 -2.01
CA ALA A 123 36.16 -9.20 -2.64
C ALA A 123 36.36 -9.04 -4.16
N GLY A 124 35.52 -8.23 -4.82
CA GLY A 124 35.73 -7.87 -6.23
C GLY A 124 36.99 -7.03 -6.45
N PHE A 125 37.26 -6.08 -5.54
CA PHE A 125 38.46 -5.24 -5.60
C PHE A 125 39.75 -6.05 -5.33
N GLU A 126 39.69 -7.00 -4.39
CA GLU A 126 40.79 -7.91 -4.05
C GLU A 126 41.11 -8.86 -5.21
N GLN A 127 40.10 -9.44 -5.87
CA GLN A 127 40.31 -10.24 -7.07
C GLN A 127 40.87 -9.43 -8.24
N GLN A 128 40.49 -8.17 -8.38
CA GLN A 128 41.01 -7.30 -9.42
C GLN A 128 42.46 -6.90 -9.14
N GLY A 129 42.81 -6.59 -7.89
CA GLY A 129 44.19 -6.37 -7.45
C GLY A 129 45.09 -7.62 -7.61
N MET A 130 44.58 -8.83 -7.38
CA MET A 130 45.30 -10.09 -7.64
C MET A 130 45.52 -10.35 -9.13
N LYS A 131 44.58 -9.96 -10.00
CA LYS A 131 44.76 -10.04 -11.45
C LYS A 131 45.79 -9.04 -11.96
N ASP A 132 45.80 -7.82 -11.41
CA ASP A 132 46.75 -6.79 -11.80
C ASP A 132 48.18 -7.11 -11.32
N SER A 133 48.33 -7.70 -10.14
CA SER A 133 49.64 -8.16 -9.63
C SER A 133 50.19 -9.37 -10.39
N THR A 134 49.35 -10.35 -10.73
CA THR A 134 49.77 -11.48 -11.59
C THR A 134 50.07 -11.05 -13.04
N ALA A 135 49.37 -10.04 -13.56
CA ALA A 135 49.66 -9.46 -14.87
C ALA A 135 50.98 -8.66 -14.89
N PHE A 136 51.32 -7.98 -13.79
CA PHE A 136 52.60 -7.31 -13.61
C PHE A 136 53.76 -8.30 -13.53
N GLU A 137 53.63 -9.36 -12.73
CA GLU A 137 54.65 -10.41 -12.56
C GLU A 137 54.91 -11.19 -13.87
N GLY A 138 53.89 -11.41 -14.70
CA GLY A 138 54.05 -12.01 -16.03
C GLY A 138 54.82 -11.12 -17.01
N LYS A 139 54.70 -9.79 -16.87
CA LYS A 139 55.40 -8.83 -17.72
C LYS A 139 56.89 -8.73 -17.38
N GLU A 140 57.24 -8.85 -16.10
CA GLU A 140 58.65 -8.88 -15.66
C GLU A 140 59.38 -10.15 -16.10
N ARG A 141 58.71 -11.31 -16.08
CA ARG A 141 59.31 -12.58 -16.55
C ARG A 141 59.53 -12.70 -18.06
N THR A 142 59.00 -11.79 -18.86
CA THR A 142 59.15 -11.83 -20.33
C THR A 142 60.35 -10.99 -20.82
N ILE A 143 60.98 -10.22 -19.93
CA ILE A 143 62.12 -9.34 -20.28
C ILE A 143 63.47 -10.05 -20.08
N GLU A 144 63.50 -11.21 -19.43
CA GLU A 144 64.70 -12.06 -19.32
C GLU A 144 64.65 -13.24 -20.31
N HIS A 145 64.86 -12.96 -21.60
CA HIS A 145 65.37 -13.93 -22.60
C HIS A 145 65.99 -13.20 -23.78
#